data_AF-A0A8H6ZJ62-F1
#
_entry.id   AF-A0A8H6ZJ62-F1
#
_cell.length_a   1.000
_cell.length_b   1.000
_cell.length_c   1.000
_cell.angle_alpha   90.00
_cell.angle_beta   90.00
_cell.angle_gamma   90.00
#
_symmetry.space_group_name_H-M   'P 1'
#
loop_
_entity.id
_entity.type
_entity.pdbx_description
1 polymer ?
#
loop_
_entity_poly.entity_id
_entity_poly.type
_entity_poly.pdbx_seq_one_letter_code
_entity_poly.pdbx_strand_id
1 'polypeptide(L)'
;MSWFFGSGKTQQTDNDYKLRLAAAENEARLSLTVADNALKERLAAADNALKERLAAGENMTKQRVAGMLTFIFSLFFRSSNLPNPEIHASRKEIMGGTGGKGGRSATLGGGGGIGEASRLTFEEAASYHIVRGGTGGEGGEGGDRGGDGGIGRGQSFEKPLVPPVNGEVPHLTTAQFCEQYRLSPHIRKLLIDGGYETAEGTSQRNQYRGCRAGPQNWTHRGVDEGLEEICGHAREIVPSPSQHFFFFSYVYMQTFFVEYISMRLNLLRKQ
;
A
#
# COMPACT_ATOMS: atom_id res chain seq x y z
N MET A 1 27.74 19.83 -117.53
CA MET A 1 28.47 19.18 -116.42
C MET A 1 27.66 19.38 -115.15
N SER A 2 26.99 18.33 -114.68
CA SER A 2 26.20 18.36 -113.44
C SER A 2 27.02 17.69 -112.34
N TRP A 3 27.29 18.43 -111.26
CA TRP A 3 28.00 17.93 -110.08
C TRP A 3 26.98 17.40 -109.07
N PHE A 4 26.85 16.07 -108.99
CA PHE A 4 26.12 15.40 -107.92
C PHE A 4 26.98 15.41 -106.65
N PHE A 5 26.74 16.36 -105.74
CA PHE A 5 27.33 16.34 -104.41
C PHE A 5 26.59 15.31 -103.54
N GLY A 6 27.32 14.26 -103.13
CA GLY A 6 26.80 13.17 -102.32
C GLY A 6 26.43 13.60 -100.90
N SER A 7 25.13 13.77 -100.65
CA SER A 7 24.52 14.09 -99.35
C SER A 7 24.36 12.89 -98.40
N GLY A 8 24.80 11.69 -98.79
CA GLY A 8 24.51 10.46 -98.04
C GLY A 8 25.40 10.16 -96.84
N LYS A 9 26.64 10.68 -96.77
CA LYS A 9 27.58 10.33 -95.68
C LYS A 9 27.34 11.11 -94.38
N THR A 10 26.71 12.28 -94.44
CA THR A 10 26.45 13.13 -93.25
C THR A 10 25.22 12.68 -92.46
N GLN A 11 24.24 12.03 -93.10
CA GLN A 11 23.05 11.51 -92.40
C GLN A 11 23.35 10.26 -91.56
N GLN A 12 24.28 9.41 -92.01
CA GLN A 12 24.60 8.17 -91.29
C GLN A 12 25.37 8.44 -89.99
N THR A 13 26.24 9.46 -89.97
CA THR A 13 26.96 9.85 -88.74
C THR A 13 26.02 10.45 -87.69
N ASP A 14 25.02 11.25 -88.09
CA ASP A 14 24.07 11.87 -87.15
C ASP A 14 23.20 10.83 -86.41
N ASN A 15 22.82 9.75 -87.10
CA ASN A 15 22.05 8.67 -86.48
C ASN A 15 22.86 7.85 -85.45
N ASP A 16 24.15 7.61 -85.68
CA ASP A 16 25.01 6.91 -84.72
C ASP A 16 25.25 7.75 -83.46
N TYR A 17 25.44 9.07 -83.61
CA TYR A 17 25.56 9.98 -82.46
C TYR A 17 24.29 10.00 -81.61
N LYS A 18 23.10 10.06 -82.22
CA LYS A 18 21.83 10.02 -81.49
C LYS A 18 21.64 8.72 -80.73
N LEU A 19 21.99 7.58 -81.32
CA LEU A 19 21.91 6.27 -80.66
C LEU A 19 22.86 6.18 -79.46
N ARG A 20 24.11 6.64 -79.61
CA ARG A 20 25.10 6.66 -78.52
C ARG A 20 24.70 7.60 -77.39
N LEU A 21 24.17 8.78 -77.72
CA LEU A 21 23.68 9.73 -76.73
C LEU A 21 22.51 9.13 -75.93
N ALA A 22 21.53 8.53 -76.61
CA ALA A 22 20.40 7.89 -75.94
C ALA A 22 20.83 6.71 -75.04
N ALA A 23 21.84 5.93 -75.46
CA ALA A 23 22.40 4.86 -74.64
C ALA A 23 23.08 5.40 -73.37
N ALA A 24 23.91 6.44 -73.50
CA ALA A 24 24.58 7.09 -72.38
C ALA A 24 23.58 7.73 -71.39
N GLU A 25 22.51 8.36 -71.89
CA GLU A 25 21.44 8.91 -71.06
C GLU A 25 20.70 7.80 -70.28
N ASN A 26 20.42 6.67 -70.91
CA ASN A 26 19.78 5.54 -70.24
C ASN A 26 20.68 4.94 -69.16
N GLU A 27 21.98 4.79 -69.42
CA GLU A 27 22.94 4.31 -68.42
C GLU A 27 23.05 5.27 -67.22
N ALA A 28 23.10 6.58 -67.49
CA ALA A 28 23.10 7.60 -66.45
C ALA A 28 21.82 7.56 -65.60
N ARG A 29 20.64 7.37 -66.21
CA ARG A 29 19.35 7.26 -65.49
C ARG A 29 19.29 6.01 -64.61
N LEU A 30 19.80 4.88 -65.10
CA LEU A 30 19.89 3.64 -64.32
C LEU A 30 20.83 3.82 -63.13
N SER A 31 22.03 4.37 -63.35
CA SER A 31 22.98 4.65 -62.28
C SER A 31 22.40 5.59 -61.22
N LEU A 32 21.67 6.63 -61.64
CA LEU A 32 21.02 7.57 -60.72
C LEU A 32 19.94 6.88 -59.87
N THR A 33 19.16 5.99 -60.49
CA THR A 33 18.10 5.25 -59.79
C THR A 33 18.67 4.27 -58.76
N VAL A 34 19.77 3.59 -59.10
CA VAL A 34 20.49 2.72 -58.15
C VAL A 34 21.03 3.54 -56.98
N ALA A 35 21.63 4.70 -57.24
CA ALA A 35 22.14 5.58 -56.18
C ALA A 35 21.02 6.13 -55.28
N ASP A 36 19.88 6.52 -55.84
CA ASP A 36 18.71 7.00 -55.07
C ASP A 36 18.14 5.90 -54.17
N ASN A 37 18.00 4.68 -54.68
CA ASN A 37 17.54 3.54 -53.88
C ASN A 37 18.51 3.22 -52.73
N ALA A 38 19.82 3.20 -53.01
CA ALA A 38 20.83 3.00 -51.98
C ALA A 38 20.80 4.10 -50.90
N LEU A 39 20.53 5.35 -51.29
CA LEU A 39 20.42 6.46 -50.35
C LEU A 39 19.16 6.35 -49.48
N LYS A 40 18.02 5.97 -50.07
CA LYS A 40 16.77 5.69 -49.33
C LYS A 40 16.94 4.58 -48.30
N GLU A 41 17.61 3.48 -48.66
CA GLU A 41 17.90 2.38 -47.73
C GLU A 41 18.79 2.84 -46.57
N ARG A 42 19.85 3.60 -46.86
CA ARG A 42 20.74 4.15 -45.81
C ARG A 42 20.02 5.12 -44.88
N LEU A 43 19.13 5.95 -45.42
CA LEU A 43 18.33 6.88 -44.62
C LEU A 43 17.35 6.13 -43.70
N ALA A 44 16.68 5.10 -44.22
CA ALA A 44 15.77 4.26 -43.42
C ALA A 44 16.53 3.52 -42.30
N ALA A 45 17.71 2.98 -42.59
CA ALA A 45 18.55 2.34 -41.58
C ALA A 45 19.00 3.32 -40.49
N ALA A 46 19.39 4.55 -40.85
CA ALA A 46 19.77 5.58 -39.91
C ALA A 46 18.60 6.02 -39.02
N ASP A 47 17.40 6.17 -39.59
CA ASP A 47 16.17 6.51 -38.84
C ASP A 47 15.82 5.42 -37.82
N ASN A 48 15.89 4.15 -38.22
CA ASN A 48 15.64 3.02 -37.31
C ASN A 48 16.67 2.98 -36.17
N ALA A 49 17.96 3.17 -36.47
CA ALA A 49 18.99 3.21 -35.44
C ALA A 49 18.79 4.38 -34.45
N LEU A 50 18.31 5.53 -34.93
CA LEU A 50 18.02 6.68 -34.08
C LEU A 50 16.80 6.41 -33.16
N LYS A 51 15.74 5.80 -33.69
CA LYS A 51 14.57 5.38 -32.91
C LYS A 51 14.94 4.40 -31.80
N GLU A 52 15.78 3.40 -32.08
CA GLU A 52 16.26 2.44 -31.09
C GLU A 52 17.07 3.13 -29.97
N ARG A 53 17.97 4.05 -30.33
CA ARG A 53 18.75 4.82 -29.33
C ARG A 53 17.87 5.70 -28.46
N LEU A 54 16.83 6.30 -29.03
CA LEU A 54 15.90 7.16 -28.29
C LEU A 54 15.06 6.35 -27.31
N ALA A 55 14.54 5.19 -27.74
CA ALA A 55 13.82 4.26 -26.88
C ALA A 55 14.70 3.74 -25.71
N ALA A 56 15.97 3.42 -25.98
CA ALA A 56 16.92 3.02 -24.94
C ALA A 56 17.16 4.16 -23.92
N GLY A 57 17.30 5.40 -24.38
CA GLY A 57 17.46 6.58 -23.53
C GLY A 57 16.24 6.85 -22.63
N GLU A 58 15.03 6.71 -23.16
CA GLU A 58 13.79 6.85 -22.39
C GLU A 58 13.69 5.80 -21.27
N ASN A 59 14.04 4.55 -21.56
CA ASN A 59 14.01 3.47 -20.57
C ASN A 59 15.00 3.70 -19.43
N MET A 60 16.24 4.14 -19.74
CA MET A 60 17.21 4.49 -18.71
C MET A 60 16.74 5.65 -17.83
N THR A 61 16.11 6.66 -18.43
CA THR A 61 15.61 7.82 -17.69
C THR A 61 14.47 7.42 -16.75
N LYS A 62 13.51 6.61 -17.22
CA LYS A 62 12.44 6.05 -16.39
C LYS A 62 12.98 5.24 -15.22
N GLN A 63 13.97 4.37 -15.46
CA GLN A 63 14.61 3.58 -14.39
C GLN A 63 15.31 4.45 -13.35
N ARG A 64 16.03 5.49 -13.76
CA ARG A 64 16.71 6.41 -12.84
C ARG A 64 15.72 7.19 -11.97
N VAL A 65 14.64 7.71 -12.56
CA VAL A 65 13.60 8.43 -11.83
C VAL A 65 12.89 7.49 -10.85
N ALA A 66 12.56 6.27 -11.27
CA ALA A 66 11.96 5.26 -10.39
C ALA A 66 12.88 4.94 -9.19
N GLY A 67 14.17 4.68 -9.44
CA GLY A 67 15.14 4.41 -8.39
C GLY A 67 15.30 5.56 -7.40
N MET A 68 15.33 6.81 -7.90
CA MET A 68 15.40 8.00 -7.05
C MET A 68 14.16 8.14 -6.17
N LEU A 69 12.97 7.92 -6.73
CA LEU A 69 11.72 7.97 -5.97
C LEU A 69 11.70 6.88 -4.89
N THR A 70 12.04 5.63 -5.23
CA THR A 70 12.11 4.55 -4.24
C THR A 70 13.09 4.88 -3.11
N PHE A 71 14.25 5.46 -3.43
CA PHE A 71 15.21 5.90 -2.42
C PHE A 71 14.62 6.99 -1.51
N ILE A 72 13.99 8.02 -2.08
CA ILE A 72 13.33 9.08 -1.31
C ILE A 72 12.24 8.49 -0.40
N PHE A 73 11.37 7.61 -0.92
CA PHE A 73 10.36 6.93 -0.12
C PHE A 73 10.98 6.16 1.05
N SER A 74 12.07 5.43 0.82
CA SER A 74 12.74 4.68 1.89
C SER A 74 13.29 5.58 3.01
N LEU A 75 13.77 6.78 2.67
CA LEU A 75 14.23 7.76 3.65
C LEU A 75 13.07 8.32 4.50
N PHE A 76 11.94 8.62 3.87
CA PHE A 76 10.74 9.07 4.59
C PHE A 76 10.25 7.99 5.56
N PHE A 77 10.07 6.75 5.10
CA PHE A 77 9.61 5.65 5.97
C PHE A 77 10.59 5.32 7.11
N ARG A 78 11.90 5.48 6.89
CA ARG A 78 12.89 5.27 7.93
C ARG A 78 12.89 6.38 8.97
N SER A 79 12.64 7.63 8.55
CA SER A 79 12.54 8.78 9.46
C SER A 79 11.26 8.77 10.30
N SER A 80 10.15 8.22 9.77
CA SER A 80 8.88 8.09 10.50
C SER A 80 8.89 7.01 11.58
N ASN A 81 9.81 6.04 11.47
CA ASN A 81 9.93 4.89 12.38
C ASN A 81 11.07 5.02 13.38
N LEU A 82 11.73 6.17 13.49
CA LEU A 82 12.65 6.41 14.59
C LEU A 82 11.80 6.60 15.86
N PRO A 83 11.81 5.64 16.81
CA PRO A 83 11.06 5.80 18.04
C PRO A 83 11.63 7.02 18.75
N ASN A 84 10.82 8.07 18.90
CA ASN A 84 11.22 9.25 19.64
C ASN A 84 11.48 8.79 21.09
N PRO A 85 12.75 8.76 21.56
CA PRO A 85 13.09 8.14 22.83
C PRO A 85 12.49 8.88 24.03
N GLU A 86 12.02 10.12 23.85
CA GLU A 86 11.45 10.94 24.91
C GLU A 86 9.93 10.76 25.12
N ILE A 87 9.19 10.14 24.19
CA ILE A 87 7.72 9.99 24.30
C ILE A 87 7.32 8.74 25.12
N HIS A 88 8.27 7.88 25.50
CA HIS A 88 7.96 6.64 26.22
C HIS A 88 7.86 6.80 27.74
N ALA A 89 8.35 7.90 28.31
CA ALA A 89 8.44 8.07 29.76
C ALA A 89 7.11 8.48 30.45
N SER A 90 6.07 8.86 29.70
CA SER A 90 4.77 9.27 30.28
C SER A 90 3.56 8.55 29.69
N ARG A 91 3.78 7.36 29.13
CA ARG A 91 2.70 6.57 28.51
C ARG A 91 1.79 6.04 29.61
N LYS A 92 0.62 6.67 29.76
CA LYS A 92 -0.41 6.22 30.69
C LYS A 92 -0.87 4.82 30.26
N GLU A 93 -0.68 3.85 31.14
CA GLU A 93 -1.19 2.49 31.00
C GLU A 93 -2.41 2.34 31.91
N ILE A 94 -3.42 1.63 31.42
CA ILE A 94 -4.55 1.21 32.26
C ILE A 94 -4.71 -0.30 32.17
N MET A 95 -4.89 -0.91 33.34
CA MET A 95 -5.10 -2.35 33.50
C MET A 95 -6.58 -2.63 33.76
N GLY A 96 -7.10 -3.75 33.25
CA GLY A 96 -8.44 -4.23 33.59
C GLY A 96 -8.56 -4.62 35.07
N GLY A 97 -9.72 -5.15 35.43
CA GLY A 97 -9.98 -5.67 36.76
C GLY A 97 -9.12 -6.92 37.05
N THR A 98 -8.74 -7.08 38.30
CA THR A 98 -7.97 -8.23 38.81
C THR A 98 -8.91 -9.19 39.55
N GLY A 99 -8.97 -10.45 39.12
CA GLY A 99 -9.76 -11.47 39.81
C GLY A 99 -9.23 -11.72 41.23
N GLY A 100 -10.14 -11.89 42.19
CA GLY A 100 -9.79 -12.13 43.59
C GLY A 100 -9.26 -13.55 43.84
N LYS A 101 -8.55 -13.75 44.96
CA LYS A 101 -8.10 -15.08 45.40
C LYS A 101 -9.26 -15.86 46.02
N GLY A 102 -9.34 -17.16 45.73
CA GLY A 102 -10.29 -18.06 46.35
C GLY A 102 -9.99 -18.38 47.81
N GLY A 103 -11.03 -18.72 48.57
CA GLY A 103 -10.93 -19.05 50.00
C GLY A 103 -10.34 -20.44 50.26
N ARG A 104 -9.74 -20.64 51.44
CA ARG A 104 -9.26 -21.96 51.89
C ARG A 104 -10.33 -22.70 52.69
N SER A 105 -10.48 -24.00 52.43
CA SER A 105 -11.40 -24.88 53.15
C SER A 105 -10.80 -26.27 53.34
N ALA A 106 -11.24 -26.99 54.37
CA ALA A 106 -10.79 -28.37 54.61
C ALA A 106 -11.25 -29.33 53.51
N THR A 107 -12.42 -29.10 52.92
CA THR A 107 -13.04 -30.00 51.93
C THR A 107 -13.06 -29.38 50.54
N LEU A 108 -13.71 -28.23 50.36
CA LEU A 108 -13.93 -27.61 49.06
C LEU A 108 -13.47 -26.15 49.03
N GLY A 109 -12.44 -25.86 48.23
CA GLY A 109 -11.86 -24.52 48.11
C GLY A 109 -12.89 -23.51 47.61
N GLY A 110 -12.83 -22.29 48.13
CA GLY A 110 -13.73 -21.20 47.70
C GLY A 110 -13.35 -20.67 46.32
N GLY A 111 -14.34 -20.25 45.53
CA GLY A 111 -14.09 -19.57 44.26
C GLY A 111 -13.44 -18.19 44.46
N GLY A 112 -12.63 -17.77 43.50
CA GLY A 112 -12.06 -16.42 43.45
C GLY A 112 -13.08 -15.35 43.09
N GLY A 113 -12.82 -14.11 43.52
CA GLY A 113 -13.70 -12.96 43.25
C GLY A 113 -13.67 -12.48 41.80
N ILE A 114 -14.67 -11.70 41.40
CA ILE A 114 -14.72 -11.00 40.11
C ILE A 114 -14.11 -9.61 40.28
N GLY A 115 -13.06 -9.32 39.53
CA GLY A 115 -12.49 -7.98 39.40
C GLY A 115 -13.17 -7.22 38.27
N GLU A 116 -13.92 -6.17 38.60
CA GLU A 116 -14.48 -5.26 37.61
C GLU A 116 -13.42 -4.27 37.12
N ALA A 117 -13.46 -3.94 35.83
CA ALA A 117 -12.66 -2.88 35.25
C ALA A 117 -13.45 -1.56 35.20
N SER A 118 -12.75 -0.46 34.98
CA SER A 118 -13.39 0.82 34.68
C SER A 118 -14.19 0.73 33.37
N ARG A 119 -15.15 1.64 33.23
CA ARG A 119 -15.74 1.94 31.94
C ARG A 119 -15.01 3.15 31.38
N LEU A 120 -14.56 3.04 30.13
CA LEU A 120 -13.84 4.11 29.47
C LEU A 120 -14.74 4.77 28.43
N THR A 121 -14.68 6.09 28.38
CA THR A 121 -15.11 6.84 27.21
C THR A 121 -14.07 6.68 26.08
N PHE A 122 -14.47 7.01 24.85
CA PHE A 122 -13.56 7.02 23.71
C PHE A 122 -12.39 7.99 23.90
N GLU A 123 -12.66 9.15 24.48
CA GLU A 123 -11.68 10.21 24.75
C GLU A 123 -10.65 9.74 25.80
N GLU A 124 -11.11 9.08 26.86
CA GLU A 124 -10.24 8.50 27.88
C GLU A 124 -9.37 7.38 27.30
N ALA A 125 -9.96 6.43 26.56
CA ALA A 125 -9.22 5.35 25.93
C ALA A 125 -8.14 5.86 24.96
N ALA A 126 -8.46 6.91 24.19
CA ALA A 126 -7.49 7.56 23.29
C ALA A 126 -6.28 8.15 24.04
N SER A 127 -6.44 8.49 25.33
CA SER A 127 -5.35 9.03 26.17
C SER A 127 -4.39 7.97 26.75
N TYR A 128 -4.76 6.68 26.75
CA TYR A 128 -3.96 5.59 27.35
C TYR A 128 -3.15 4.80 26.33
N HIS A 129 -1.81 4.88 26.36
CA HIS A 129 -0.95 4.21 25.37
C HIS A 129 -1.16 2.69 25.29
N ILE A 130 -1.45 2.06 26.43
CA ILE A 130 -1.71 0.63 26.54
C ILE A 130 -2.98 0.45 27.37
N VAL A 131 -3.93 -0.33 26.85
CA VAL A 131 -5.14 -0.74 27.56
C VAL A 131 -5.07 -2.25 27.67
N ARG A 132 -4.75 -2.76 28.86
CA ARG A 132 -4.66 -4.21 29.08
C ARG A 132 -6.01 -4.80 29.44
N GLY A 133 -6.18 -6.07 29.06
CA GLY A 133 -7.28 -6.91 29.56
C GLY A 133 -7.23 -7.08 31.08
N GLY A 134 -8.30 -7.64 31.65
CA GLY A 134 -8.33 -8.04 33.04
C GLY A 134 -7.51 -9.30 33.26
N THR A 135 -6.99 -9.48 34.47
CA THR A 135 -6.18 -10.66 34.83
C THR A 135 -6.98 -11.59 35.74
N GLY A 136 -7.00 -12.88 35.44
CA GLY A 136 -7.62 -13.89 36.31
C GLY A 136 -7.01 -13.91 37.73
N GLY A 137 -7.81 -14.38 38.69
CA GLY A 137 -7.41 -14.58 40.08
C GLY A 137 -7.11 -16.04 40.40
N GLU A 138 -6.48 -16.28 41.54
CA GLU A 138 -6.14 -17.63 42.00
C GLU A 138 -7.37 -18.39 42.52
N GLY A 139 -7.42 -19.70 42.27
CA GLY A 139 -8.45 -20.58 42.83
C GLY A 139 -8.19 -20.90 44.30
N GLY A 140 -9.25 -21.19 45.06
CA GLY A 140 -9.13 -21.52 46.48
C GLY A 140 -8.53 -22.92 46.70
N GLU A 141 -7.88 -23.13 47.84
CA GLU A 141 -7.36 -24.45 48.21
C GLU A 141 -8.43 -25.24 48.98
N GLY A 142 -8.62 -26.51 48.61
CA GLY A 142 -9.50 -27.46 49.30
C GLY A 142 -8.84 -28.84 49.39
N GLY A 143 -9.11 -29.57 50.47
CA GLY A 143 -8.53 -30.91 50.68
C GLY A 143 -9.00 -31.94 49.65
N ASP A 144 -10.28 -31.90 49.27
CA ASP A 144 -10.87 -32.82 48.30
C ASP A 144 -10.92 -32.21 46.89
N ARG A 145 -11.22 -30.91 46.79
CA ARG A 145 -11.32 -30.19 45.53
C ARG A 145 -10.92 -28.72 45.70
N GLY A 146 -10.04 -28.22 44.82
CA GLY A 146 -9.74 -26.79 44.71
C GLY A 146 -10.93 -25.96 44.22
N GLY A 147 -10.99 -24.70 44.62
CA GLY A 147 -11.97 -23.73 44.16
C GLY A 147 -11.59 -23.13 42.81
N ASP A 148 -12.57 -22.56 42.13
CA ASP A 148 -12.37 -21.91 40.83
C ASP A 148 -11.55 -20.62 40.97
N GLY A 149 -10.73 -20.31 39.95
CA GLY A 149 -9.99 -19.04 39.90
C GLY A 149 -10.90 -17.82 39.76
N GLY A 150 -10.44 -16.68 40.27
CA GLY A 150 -11.12 -15.40 40.09
C GLY A 150 -11.15 -14.95 38.63
N ILE A 151 -12.10 -14.09 38.26
CA ILE A 151 -12.23 -13.56 36.90
C ILE A 151 -11.88 -12.07 36.93
N GLY A 152 -10.83 -11.66 36.21
CA GLY A 152 -10.56 -10.25 35.94
C GLY A 152 -11.19 -9.81 34.64
N ARG A 153 -12.12 -8.85 34.69
CA ARG A 153 -12.77 -8.31 33.48
C ARG A 153 -11.87 -7.29 32.79
N GLY A 154 -11.89 -7.27 31.47
CA GLY A 154 -11.25 -6.22 30.68
C GLY A 154 -12.00 -4.89 30.79
N GLN A 155 -11.29 -3.81 30.45
CA GLN A 155 -11.91 -2.49 30.29
C GLN A 155 -13.07 -2.58 29.29
N SER A 156 -14.16 -1.88 29.57
CA SER A 156 -15.32 -1.82 28.67
C SER A 156 -15.58 -0.38 28.26
N PHE A 157 -16.08 -0.16 27.06
CA PHE A 157 -16.48 1.17 26.64
C PHE A 157 -17.86 1.52 27.20
N GLU A 158 -18.04 2.74 27.68
CA GLU A 158 -19.37 3.22 28.11
C GLU A 158 -20.39 3.19 26.96
N LYS A 159 -19.90 3.49 25.75
CA LYS A 159 -20.70 3.46 24.52
C LYS A 159 -20.18 2.35 23.62
N PRO A 160 -21.06 1.52 23.04
CA PRO A 160 -20.62 0.51 22.07
C PRO A 160 -19.95 1.19 20.87
N LEU A 161 -18.90 0.57 20.36
CA LEU A 161 -18.18 0.99 19.14
C LEU A 161 -19.12 1.18 17.95
N VAL A 162 -20.13 0.32 17.86
CA VAL A 162 -21.20 0.41 16.88
C VAL A 162 -22.50 0.66 17.65
N PRO A 163 -23.03 1.90 17.67
CA PRO A 163 -24.31 2.15 18.29
C PRO A 163 -25.41 1.38 17.54
N PRO A 164 -26.37 0.78 18.25
CA PRO A 164 -27.51 0.16 17.60
C PRO A 164 -28.32 1.21 16.84
N VAL A 165 -28.79 0.86 15.64
CA VAL A 165 -29.69 1.67 14.83
C VAL A 165 -31.08 1.08 14.99
N ASN A 166 -32.03 1.86 15.52
CA ASN A 166 -33.38 1.37 15.87
C ASN A 166 -33.42 0.20 16.86
N GLY A 167 -32.43 0.12 17.77
CA GLY A 167 -32.34 -0.95 18.77
C GLY A 167 -31.69 -2.23 18.27
N GLU A 168 -31.34 -2.31 16.98
CA GLU A 168 -30.66 -3.46 16.38
C GLU A 168 -29.20 -3.10 16.06
N VAL A 169 -28.27 -4.04 16.33
CA VAL A 169 -26.87 -3.88 15.92
C VAL A 169 -26.82 -4.10 14.41
N PRO A 170 -26.34 -3.13 13.60
CA PRO A 170 -26.33 -3.31 12.16
C PRO A 170 -25.44 -4.51 11.80
N HIS A 171 -25.98 -5.44 11.00
CA HIS A 171 -25.26 -6.60 10.47
C HIS A 171 -24.27 -6.14 9.39
N LEU A 172 -23.16 -5.54 9.82
CA LEU A 172 -22.06 -5.18 8.96
C LEU A 172 -21.12 -6.37 8.84
N THR A 173 -20.66 -6.68 7.63
CA THR A 173 -19.50 -7.56 7.45
C THR A 173 -18.23 -6.86 7.95
N THR A 174 -17.20 -7.61 8.31
CA THR A 174 -15.91 -7.01 8.73
C THR A 174 -15.31 -6.10 7.67
N ALA A 175 -15.53 -6.39 6.39
CA ALA A 175 -15.14 -5.51 5.30
C ALA A 175 -15.85 -4.15 5.37
N GLN A 176 -17.18 -4.14 5.50
CA GLN A 176 -17.98 -2.93 5.60
C GLN A 176 -17.67 -2.15 6.88
N PHE A 177 -17.45 -2.84 8.00
CA PHE A 177 -17.01 -2.21 9.24
C PHE A 177 -15.65 -1.51 9.05
N CYS A 178 -14.67 -2.21 8.50
CA CYS A 178 -13.35 -1.61 8.24
C CYS A 178 -13.42 -0.44 7.27
N GLU A 179 -14.26 -0.51 6.24
CA GLU A 179 -14.45 0.57 5.29
C GLU A 179 -15.13 1.79 5.92
N GLN A 180 -16.21 1.58 6.67
CA GLN A 180 -16.96 2.64 7.36
C GLN A 180 -16.08 3.42 8.34
N TYR A 181 -15.23 2.73 9.09
CA TYR A 181 -14.31 3.34 10.05
C TYR A 181 -12.91 3.60 9.49
N ARG A 182 -12.71 3.43 8.18
CA ARG A 182 -11.43 3.64 7.48
C ARG A 182 -10.24 2.91 8.13
N LEU A 183 -10.46 1.68 8.59
CA LEU A 183 -9.44 0.84 9.19
C LEU A 183 -8.48 0.31 8.13
N SER A 184 -7.21 0.12 8.52
CA SER A 184 -6.18 -0.36 7.61
C SER A 184 -6.46 -1.80 7.16
N PRO A 185 -5.97 -2.22 5.96
CA PRO A 185 -6.08 -3.60 5.50
C PRO A 185 -5.47 -4.62 6.47
N HIS A 186 -4.49 -4.21 7.28
CA HIS A 186 -3.86 -5.06 8.30
C HIS A 186 -4.82 -5.38 9.45
N ILE A 187 -5.52 -4.37 10.01
CA ILE A 187 -6.53 -4.57 11.06
C ILE A 187 -7.67 -5.46 10.53
N ARG A 188 -8.09 -5.24 9.29
CA ARG A 188 -9.09 -6.09 8.63
C ARG A 188 -8.66 -7.56 8.61
N LYS A 189 -7.39 -7.83 8.30
CA LYS A 189 -6.83 -9.19 8.30
C LYS A 189 -6.84 -9.80 9.70
N LEU A 190 -6.39 -9.06 10.72
CA LEU A 190 -6.39 -9.53 12.11
C LEU A 190 -7.81 -9.89 12.60
N LEU A 191 -8.81 -9.09 12.24
CA LEU A 191 -10.21 -9.38 12.55
C LEU A 191 -10.70 -10.67 11.88
N ILE A 192 -10.38 -10.86 10.59
CA ILE A 192 -10.73 -12.09 9.86
C ILE A 192 -10.04 -13.31 10.47
N ASP A 193 -8.73 -13.22 10.73
CA ASP A 193 -7.93 -14.31 11.31
C ASP A 193 -8.40 -14.67 12.74
N GLY A 194 -8.95 -13.71 13.49
CA GLY A 194 -9.56 -13.91 14.80
C GLY A 194 -10.98 -14.54 14.77
N GLY A 195 -11.52 -14.83 13.58
CA GLY A 195 -12.88 -15.34 13.39
C GLY A 195 -13.96 -14.27 13.59
N TYR A 196 -13.62 -13.00 13.44
CA TYR A 196 -14.56 -11.90 13.42
C TYR A 196 -14.97 -11.60 11.98
N GLU A 197 -15.87 -12.41 11.42
CA GLU A 197 -16.35 -12.26 10.04
C GLU A 197 -17.45 -11.20 9.91
N THR A 198 -18.16 -10.93 11.01
CA THR A 198 -19.22 -9.93 11.12
C THR A 198 -18.95 -8.96 12.28
N ALA A 199 -19.43 -7.72 12.13
CA ALA A 199 -19.40 -6.69 13.18
C ALA A 199 -20.17 -7.13 14.44
N GLU A 200 -21.17 -7.98 14.25
CA GLU A 200 -21.91 -8.63 15.32
C GLU A 200 -21.03 -9.62 16.10
N GLY A 201 -20.16 -10.37 15.41
CA GLY A 201 -19.13 -11.20 16.04
C GLY A 201 -18.15 -10.39 16.89
N THR A 202 -17.78 -9.17 16.47
CA THR A 202 -16.98 -8.24 17.30
C THR A 202 -17.75 -7.68 18.49
N SER A 203 -19.07 -7.51 18.39
CA SER A 203 -19.90 -6.92 19.46
C SER A 203 -20.34 -7.96 20.50
N GLN A 204 -20.79 -9.14 20.06
CA GLN A 204 -21.33 -10.20 20.91
C GLN A 204 -20.25 -10.93 21.72
N ARG A 205 -19.04 -11.15 21.18
CA ARG A 205 -17.93 -11.75 21.96
C ARG A 205 -17.45 -10.84 23.11
N ASN A 206 -17.61 -9.53 22.97
CA ASN A 206 -17.30 -8.58 24.05
C ASN A 206 -18.35 -8.60 25.18
N GLN A 207 -19.57 -9.07 24.91
CA GLN A 207 -20.59 -9.30 25.95
C GLN A 207 -20.50 -10.68 26.62
N TYR A 208 -19.90 -11.68 25.97
CA TYR A 208 -19.89 -13.09 26.45
C TYR A 208 -18.57 -13.64 27.00
N ARG A 209 -17.51 -12.84 27.20
CA ARG A 209 -16.34 -13.26 27.99
C ARG A 209 -16.56 -13.08 29.51
N GLY A 210 -17.57 -13.77 30.01
CA GLY A 210 -17.54 -14.40 31.34
C GLY A 210 -17.21 -15.87 31.13
N CYS A 211 -15.95 -16.22 30.95
CA CYS A 211 -15.54 -17.61 30.77
C CYS A 211 -15.91 -18.43 32.02
N ARG A 212 -16.99 -19.20 31.97
CA ARG A 212 -17.12 -20.39 32.81
C ARG A 212 -16.07 -21.38 32.32
N ALA A 213 -14.98 -21.51 33.07
CA ALA A 213 -14.03 -22.60 32.89
C ALA A 213 -14.74 -23.92 33.18
N GLY A 214 -15.21 -24.61 32.15
CA GLY A 214 -15.48 -26.04 32.22
C GLY A 214 -14.15 -26.81 32.17
N PRO A 215 -14.04 -27.99 32.81
CA PRO A 215 -12.80 -28.74 32.89
C PRO A 215 -12.56 -29.52 31.60
N GLN A 216 -12.28 -28.85 30.49
CA GLN A 216 -11.72 -29.49 29.30
C GLN A 216 -10.65 -28.60 28.66
N ASN A 217 -9.48 -29.19 28.48
CA ASN A 217 -8.23 -28.62 27.99
C ASN A 217 -8.40 -27.75 26.73
N TRP A 218 -8.39 -26.42 26.89
CA TRP A 218 -8.15 -25.49 25.79
C TRP A 218 -7.05 -24.51 26.22
N THR A 219 -5.82 -24.75 25.75
CA THR A 219 -4.71 -23.80 25.87
C THR A 219 -4.91 -22.65 24.87
N HIS A 220 -5.74 -21.67 25.22
CA HIS A 220 -5.87 -20.42 24.46
C HIS A 220 -4.67 -19.49 24.77
N ARG A 221 -3.57 -19.68 24.05
CA ARG A 221 -2.43 -18.73 24.04
C ARG A 221 -2.50 -17.70 22.90
N GLY A 222 -3.35 -17.88 21.89
CA GLY A 222 -3.27 -17.10 20.64
C GLY A 222 -4.24 -15.92 20.47
N VAL A 223 -5.15 -15.66 21.41
CA VAL A 223 -6.22 -14.65 21.22
C VAL A 223 -5.92 -13.33 21.92
N ASP A 224 -5.17 -13.36 23.01
CA ASP A 224 -4.87 -12.14 23.78
C ASP A 224 -3.74 -11.32 23.14
N GLU A 225 -2.84 -11.95 22.35
CA GLU A 225 -1.82 -11.25 21.55
C GLU A 225 -2.43 -10.45 20.39
N GLY A 226 -3.50 -10.95 19.75
CA GLY A 226 -4.10 -10.31 18.58
C GLY A 226 -4.90 -9.03 18.88
N LEU A 227 -5.50 -8.92 20.08
CA LEU A 227 -6.27 -7.73 20.48
C LEU A 227 -5.37 -6.56 20.94
N GLU A 228 -4.26 -6.86 21.62
CA GLU A 228 -3.24 -5.85 21.95
C GLU A 228 -2.59 -5.29 20.67
N GLU A 229 -2.39 -6.12 19.64
CA GLU A 229 -1.86 -5.70 18.34
C GLU A 229 -2.85 -4.80 17.56
N ILE A 230 -4.15 -5.09 17.61
CA ILE A 230 -5.21 -4.27 16.97
C ILE A 230 -5.31 -2.88 17.64
N CYS A 231 -5.27 -2.80 18.97
CA CYS A 231 -5.33 -1.52 19.70
C CYS A 231 -4.05 -0.68 19.51
N GLY A 232 -2.89 -1.33 19.32
CA GLY A 232 -1.65 -0.66 18.95
C GLY A 232 -1.71 0.00 17.56
N HIS A 233 -2.31 -0.66 16.57
CA HIS A 233 -2.38 -0.17 15.18
C HIS A 233 -3.49 0.86 14.93
N ALA A 234 -4.60 0.82 15.68
CA ALA A 234 -5.65 1.84 15.58
C ALA A 234 -5.15 3.26 15.93
N ARG A 235 -4.03 3.38 16.64
CA ARG A 235 -3.37 4.66 16.96
C ARG A 235 -2.63 5.32 15.79
N GLU A 236 -2.25 4.57 14.77
CA GLU A 236 -1.71 5.17 13.54
C GLU A 236 -2.79 5.92 12.73
N ILE A 237 -4.07 5.79 13.11
CA ILE A 237 -5.23 6.23 12.31
C ILE A 237 -5.82 7.58 12.80
N VAL A 238 -5.40 8.10 13.96
CA VAL A 238 -5.78 9.46 14.38
C VAL A 238 -4.61 10.42 14.11
N PRO A 239 -4.61 11.16 12.97
CA PRO A 239 -3.53 12.07 12.69
C PRO A 239 -3.54 13.20 13.72
N SER A 240 -2.41 13.41 14.38
CA SER A 240 -2.21 14.64 15.13
C SER A 240 -2.29 15.84 14.17
N PRO A 241 -2.73 17.05 14.61
CA PRO A 241 -2.86 18.23 13.75
C PRO A 241 -1.60 18.59 12.95
N SER A 242 -0.41 18.17 13.40
CA SER A 242 0.85 18.35 12.68
C SER A 242 1.02 17.43 11.45
N GLN A 243 0.35 16.27 11.40
CA GLN A 243 0.38 15.37 10.24
C GLN A 243 -0.48 15.87 9.07
N HIS A 244 -1.50 16.69 9.31
CA HIS A 244 -2.25 17.37 8.25
C HIS A 244 -1.36 18.34 7.45
N PHE A 245 -0.40 19.00 8.11
CA PHE A 245 0.52 19.91 7.45
C PHE A 245 1.46 19.17 6.49
N PHE A 246 1.95 17.99 6.87
CA PHE A 246 2.80 17.15 6.01
C PHE A 246 2.03 16.54 4.84
N PHE A 247 0.77 16.13 5.03
CA PHE A 247 -0.04 15.57 3.95
C PHE A 247 -0.43 16.62 2.90
N PHE A 248 -0.79 17.84 3.33
CA PHE A 248 -1.03 18.94 2.40
C PHE A 248 0.25 19.39 1.68
N SER A 249 1.38 19.46 2.38
CA SER A 249 2.68 19.77 1.77
C SER A 249 3.09 18.73 0.72
N TYR A 250 2.81 17.45 0.99
CA TYR A 250 3.12 16.33 0.11
C TYR A 250 2.28 16.32 -1.16
N VAL A 251 0.96 16.54 -1.05
CA VAL A 251 0.07 16.66 -2.22
C VAL A 251 0.43 17.89 -3.05
N TYR A 252 0.76 19.01 -2.40
CA TYR A 252 1.14 20.26 -3.06
C TYR A 252 2.51 20.16 -3.78
N MET A 253 3.47 19.44 -3.21
CA MET A 253 4.76 19.18 -3.85
C MET A 253 4.63 18.20 -5.03
N GLN A 254 3.76 17.19 -4.94
CA GLN A 254 3.54 16.27 -6.05
C GLN A 254 2.86 16.96 -7.25
N THR A 255 1.87 17.80 -7.03
CA THR A 255 1.21 18.55 -8.13
C THR A 255 2.17 19.53 -8.79
N PHE A 256 2.94 20.30 -8.03
CA PHE A 256 3.94 21.22 -8.59
C PHE A 256 5.05 20.50 -9.36
N PHE A 257 5.51 19.36 -8.87
CA PHE A 257 6.58 18.60 -9.54
C PHE A 257 6.10 18.00 -10.87
N VAL A 258 4.86 17.50 -10.93
CA VAL A 258 4.26 16.98 -12.17
C VAL A 258 4.04 18.11 -13.19
N GLU A 259 3.53 19.27 -12.76
CA GLU A 259 3.38 20.43 -13.64
C GLU A 259 4.72 20.96 -14.16
N TYR A 260 5.74 21.03 -13.29
CA TYR A 260 7.08 21.46 -13.68
C TYR A 260 7.71 20.54 -14.74
N ILE A 261 7.58 19.21 -14.56
CA ILE A 261 8.08 18.24 -15.54
C ILE A 261 7.29 18.33 -16.85
N SER A 262 5.96 18.44 -16.80
CA SER A 262 5.14 18.64 -18.00
C SER A 262 5.50 19.93 -18.76
N MET A 263 5.77 21.03 -18.05
CA MET A 263 6.18 22.29 -18.65
C MET A 263 7.55 22.17 -19.34
N ARG A 264 8.54 21.55 -18.68
CA ARG A 264 9.88 21.29 -19.24
C ARG A 264 9.83 20.40 -20.48
N LEU A 265 9.01 19.35 -20.47
CA LEU A 265 8.85 18.44 -21.61
C LEU A 265 8.18 19.14 -22.81
N ASN A 266 7.20 20.01 -22.58
CA ASN A 266 6.57 20.79 -23.64
C ASN A 266 7.49 21.86 -24.24
N LEU A 267 8.39 22.44 -23.45
CA LEU A 267 9.41 23.37 -23.93
C LEU A 267 10.43 22.67 -24.84
N LEU A 268 10.84 21.46 -24.50
CA LEU A 268 11.76 20.66 -25.31
C LEU A 268 11.14 20.13 -26.61
N ARG A 269 9.81 19.98 -26.68
CA ARG A 269 9.12 19.61 -27.94
C ARG A 269 8.96 20.77 -28.93
N LYS A 270 9.13 22.00 -28.48
CA LYS A 270 8.97 23.21 -29.31
C LYS A 270 10.30 23.73 -29.88
N GLN A 271 11.41 23.08 -29.55
CA GLN A 271 12.75 23.33 -30.11
C GLN A 271 13.07 22.25 -31.12
#